data_AF-E9UU76-F1
#
_entry.id   AF-E9UU76-F1
#
_cell.length_a   1.000
_cell.length_b   1.000
_cell.length_c   1.000
_cell.angle_alpha   90.00
_cell.angle_beta   90.00
_cell.angle_gamma   90.00
#
_symmetry.space_group_name_H-M   'P 1'
#
loop_
_entity.id
_entity.type
_entity.pdbx_description
1 polymer ?
#
loop_
_entity_poly.entity_id
_entity_poly.type
_entity_poly.pdbx_seq_one_letter_code
_entity_poly.pdbx_strand_id
1 'polypeptide(L)'
;MCGLDESLPRLRVRLLARDPAHGPDLTSQTYRRYSNTVSIRIMTQRRSLAIGCGGTLGFAWTAVALRALEEALDWDARTADVLVGTSAGSEIVAALGSGRTPQDLLDALDGTPGADPVLAAHVAVHPGTVPPVPAPALPGGSP
;
A
#
# COMPACT_ATOMS: atom_id res chain seq x y z
N MET A 1 28.68 -15.60 -16.48
CA MET A 1 27.56 -14.63 -16.38
C MET A 1 26.80 -14.97 -15.13
N CYS A 2 27.01 -14.12 -14.13
CA CYS A 2 26.57 -14.22 -12.75
C CYS A 2 25.20 -13.53 -12.60
N GLY A 3 24.41 -13.91 -11.60
CA GLY A 3 23.32 -13.08 -11.09
C GLY A 3 22.02 -13.82 -10.81
N LEU A 4 22.00 -14.65 -9.77
CA LEU A 4 20.74 -14.96 -9.08
C LEU A 4 20.41 -13.79 -8.17
N ASP A 5 19.19 -13.31 -8.32
CA ASP A 5 18.54 -12.24 -7.55
C ASP A 5 18.53 -12.57 -6.04
N GLU A 6 19.20 -11.71 -5.27
CA GLU A 6 19.32 -11.74 -3.81
C GLU A 6 18.33 -10.73 -3.21
N SER A 7 17.10 -11.17 -2.90
CA SER A 7 16.15 -10.34 -2.13
C SER A 7 15.28 -11.12 -1.14
N LEU A 8 15.77 -12.25 -0.62
CA LEU A 8 15.07 -12.91 0.49
C LEU A 8 15.20 -12.10 1.79
N PRO A 9 14.12 -11.87 2.54
CA PRO A 9 14.15 -11.10 3.77
C PRO A 9 15.04 -11.78 4.82
N ARG A 10 15.97 -11.02 5.41
CA ARG A 10 16.90 -11.50 6.45
C ARG A 10 16.14 -11.98 7.68
N LEU A 11 15.94 -13.30 7.78
CA LEU A 11 15.32 -13.94 8.94
C LEU A 11 16.34 -14.09 10.07
N ARG A 12 16.17 -13.37 11.20
CA ARG A 12 16.92 -13.65 12.43
C ARG A 12 16.27 -14.82 13.17
N VAL A 13 16.77 -16.03 12.93
CA VAL A 13 16.45 -17.20 13.75
C VAL A 13 17.28 -17.14 15.03
N ARG A 14 16.68 -16.78 16.17
CA ARG A 14 17.31 -16.94 17.48
C ARG A 14 17.08 -18.38 17.95
N LEU A 15 18.00 -19.27 17.59
CA LEU A 15 18.05 -20.62 18.15
C LEU A 15 18.35 -20.51 19.65
N LEU A 16 17.36 -20.73 20.51
CA LEU A 16 17.61 -20.92 21.94
C LEU A 16 18.22 -22.31 22.12
N ALA A 17 19.56 -22.38 22.14
CA ALA A 17 20.27 -23.57 22.57
C ALA A 17 19.92 -23.83 24.04
N ARG A 18 19.32 -24.99 24.32
CA ARG A 18 19.07 -25.45 25.68
C ARG A 18 20.35 -26.12 26.19
N ASP A 19 20.82 -25.67 27.35
CA ASP A 19 22.05 -26.07 28.02
C ASP A 19 22.16 -27.60 28.19
N PRO A 20 23.24 -28.28 27.75
CA PRO A 20 23.36 -29.73 27.82
C PRO A 20 24.10 -30.14 29.10
N ALA A 21 23.43 -30.08 30.24
CA ALA A 21 23.89 -30.76 31.45
C ALA A 21 22.82 -31.74 31.89
N HIS A 22 22.88 -32.97 31.37
CA HIS A 22 22.38 -34.26 31.88
C HIS A 22 22.13 -35.19 30.69
N GLY A 23 23.11 -36.03 30.35
CA GLY A 23 22.92 -37.11 29.38
C GLY A 23 22.47 -38.38 30.08
N PRO A 24 21.43 -39.09 29.60
CA PRO A 24 21.23 -40.48 29.96
C PRO A 24 21.94 -41.40 28.95
N ASP A 25 22.52 -42.45 29.50
CA ASP A 25 23.13 -43.60 28.85
C ASP A 25 22.14 -44.24 27.85
N LEU A 26 22.55 -44.42 26.59
CA LEU A 26 21.68 -44.96 25.54
C LEU A 26 22.42 -45.98 24.66
N THR A 27 22.09 -47.24 24.94
CA THR A 27 22.27 -48.39 24.06
C THR A 27 21.45 -48.22 22.77
N SER A 28 22.15 -48.25 21.64
CA SER A 28 21.85 -48.72 20.28
C SER A 28 20.45 -48.65 19.61
N GLN A 29 19.34 -48.28 20.25
CA GLN A 29 18.00 -48.59 19.70
C GLN A 29 17.01 -47.42 19.61
N THR A 30 17.47 -46.17 19.60
CA THR A 30 16.56 -45.02 19.42
C THR A 30 17.17 -43.89 18.58
N TYR A 31 17.72 -44.19 17.40
CA TYR A 31 17.87 -43.16 16.36
C TYR A 31 16.50 -42.92 15.70
N ARG A 32 15.55 -42.38 16.48
CA ARG A 32 14.29 -41.85 15.97
C ARG A 32 14.63 -40.55 15.26
N ARG A 33 14.44 -40.54 13.95
CA ARG A 33 14.56 -39.38 13.06
C ARG A 33 13.80 -38.19 13.67
N TYR A 34 14.50 -37.26 14.31
CA TYR A 34 13.95 -35.96 14.69
C TYR A 34 13.77 -35.15 13.40
N SER A 35 12.66 -35.41 12.70
CA SER A 35 12.19 -34.51 11.65
C SER A 35 11.72 -33.22 12.33
N ASN A 36 12.64 -32.28 12.53
CA ASN A 36 12.31 -30.89 12.85
C ASN A 36 11.71 -30.24 11.60
N THR A 37 10.47 -30.59 11.25
CA THR A 37 9.74 -29.87 10.21
C THR A 37 9.36 -28.51 10.77
N VAL A 38 10.20 -27.51 10.49
CA VAL A 38 9.85 -26.10 10.68
C VAL A 38 8.67 -25.82 9.75
N SER A 39 7.47 -25.74 10.32
CA SER A 39 6.30 -25.24 9.60
C SER A 39 6.51 -23.74 9.38
N ILE A 40 7.05 -23.38 8.23
CA ILE A 40 7.10 -21.98 7.78
C ILE A 40 5.65 -21.59 7.51
N ARG A 41 5.00 -20.96 8.48
CA ARG A 41 3.74 -20.29 8.24
C ARG A 41 4.06 -19.14 7.29
N ILE A 42 3.73 -19.29 6.01
CA ILE A 42 3.69 -18.18 5.06
C ILE A 42 2.57 -17.26 5.57
N MET A 43 2.88 -16.38 6.51
CA MET A 43 1.97 -15.32 6.90
C MET A 43 2.06 -14.28 5.80
N THR A 44 1.05 -14.25 4.93
CA THR A 44 0.83 -13.11 4.04
C THR A 44 0.84 -11.85 4.91
N GLN A 45 1.79 -10.96 4.67
CA GLN A 45 1.92 -9.72 5.42
C GLN A 45 0.63 -8.92 5.22
N ARG A 46 -0.18 -8.77 6.28
CA ARG A 46 -1.37 -7.94 6.22
C ARG A 46 -0.96 -6.47 6.29
N ARG A 47 -1.44 -5.66 5.35
CA ARG A 47 -1.07 -4.25 5.19
C ARG A 47 -2.34 -3.41 5.05
N SER A 48 -2.44 -2.38 5.88
CA SER A 48 -3.46 -1.34 5.76
C SER A 48 -2.80 -0.02 5.34
N LEU A 49 -3.49 0.76 4.50
CA LEU A 49 -3.04 2.07 4.06
C LEU A 49 -4.03 3.14 4.51
N ALA A 50 -3.53 4.16 5.22
CA ALA A 50 -4.30 5.31 5.66
C ALA A 50 -3.71 6.60 5.07
N ILE A 51 -4.55 7.40 4.43
CA ILE A 51 -4.15 8.64 3.73
C ILE A 51 -4.88 9.83 4.34
N GLY A 52 -4.11 10.82 4.81
CA GLY A 52 -4.66 12.04 5.39
C GLY A 52 -5.26 13.02 4.38
N CYS A 53 -5.81 14.12 4.90
CA CYS A 53 -6.21 15.28 4.10
C CYS A 53 -4.98 16.07 3.61
N GLY A 54 -5.12 16.83 2.52
CA GLY A 54 -4.11 17.78 2.07
C GLY A 54 -4.49 18.66 0.87
N GLY A 55 -5.76 18.65 0.44
CA GLY A 55 -6.23 19.38 -0.74
C GLY A 55 -5.51 18.98 -2.04
N THR A 56 -5.55 19.84 -3.05
CA THR A 56 -4.95 19.58 -4.37
C THR A 56 -3.44 19.29 -4.29
N LEU A 57 -2.69 20.06 -3.48
CA LEU A 57 -1.25 19.85 -3.33
C LEU A 57 -0.94 18.54 -2.59
N GLY A 58 -1.69 18.25 -1.52
CA GLY A 58 -1.53 17.01 -0.78
C GLY A 58 -1.91 15.78 -1.61
N PHE A 59 -2.89 15.90 -2.50
CA PHE A 59 -3.19 14.86 -3.48
C PHE A 59 -1.97 14.55 -4.35
N ALA A 60 -1.38 15.58 -4.98
CA ALA A 60 -0.24 15.43 -5.86
C ALA A 60 0.98 14.83 -5.14
N TRP A 61 1.30 15.34 -3.95
CA TRP A 61 2.43 14.83 -3.16
C TRP A 61 2.21 13.38 -2.70
N THR A 62 0.98 13.04 -2.35
CA THR A 62 0.65 11.66 -1.96
C THR A 62 0.78 10.70 -3.14
N ALA A 63 0.35 11.09 -4.34
CA ALA A 63 0.52 10.24 -5.53
C ALA A 63 2.01 9.92 -5.79
N VAL A 64 2.89 10.93 -5.70
CA VAL A 64 4.34 10.74 -5.81
C VAL A 64 4.87 9.85 -4.68
N ALA A 65 4.45 10.08 -3.45
CA ALA A 65 4.87 9.28 -2.31
C ALA A 65 4.45 7.81 -2.44
N LEU A 66 3.26 7.54 -2.98
CA LEU A 66 2.79 6.18 -3.25
C LEU A 66 3.63 5.50 -4.34
N ARG A 67 3.99 6.21 -5.42
CA ARG A 67 4.89 5.66 -6.44
C ARG A 67 6.26 5.32 -5.88
N ALA A 68 6.84 6.21 -5.09
CA ALA A 68 8.10 5.95 -4.40
C ALA A 68 7.98 4.77 -3.42
N LEU A 69 6.83 4.61 -2.75
CA LEU A 69 6.56 3.50 -1.84
C LEU A 69 6.48 2.17 -2.57
N GLU A 70 5.79 2.11 -3.72
CA GLU A 70 5.71 0.91 -4.55
C GLU A 70 7.11 0.44 -4.96
N GLU A 71 7.96 1.36 -5.41
CA GLU A 71 9.34 1.07 -5.83
C GLU A 71 10.22 0.65 -4.65
N ALA A 72 10.10 1.31 -3.51
CA ALA A 72 10.93 1.04 -2.34
C ALA A 72 10.57 -0.28 -1.64
N LEU A 73 9.29 -0.67 -1.69
CA LEU A 73 8.76 -1.82 -0.95
C LEU A 73 8.37 -3.01 -1.82
N ASP A 74 8.49 -2.88 -3.14
CA ASP A 74 7.93 -3.82 -4.13
C ASP A 74 6.49 -4.21 -3.75
N TRP A 75 5.68 -3.18 -3.47
CA TRP A 75 4.33 -3.36 -2.92
C TRP A 75 3.31 -2.54 -3.66
N ASP A 76 2.41 -3.21 -4.36
CA ASP A 76 1.23 -2.59 -4.94
C ASP A 76 0.27 -2.10 -3.86
N ALA A 77 0.13 -0.78 -3.72
CA ALA A 77 -0.73 -0.14 -2.71
C ALA A 77 -2.21 -0.55 -2.83
N ARG A 78 -2.65 -0.99 -4.01
CA ARG A 78 -4.02 -1.49 -4.25
C ARG A 78 -4.29 -2.83 -3.57
N THR A 79 -3.22 -3.56 -3.20
CA THR A 79 -3.31 -4.84 -2.50
C THR A 79 -3.42 -4.71 -0.99
N ALA A 80 -3.52 -3.48 -0.46
CA ALA A 80 -3.81 -3.28 0.95
C ALA A 80 -5.13 -3.96 1.35
N ASP A 81 -5.14 -4.66 2.48
CA ASP A 81 -6.34 -5.29 3.03
C ASP A 81 -7.40 -4.25 3.40
N VAL A 82 -6.97 -3.04 3.75
CA VAL A 82 -7.82 -1.92 4.15
C VAL A 82 -7.23 -0.62 3.58
N LEU A 83 -8.08 0.14 2.88
CA LEU A 83 -7.79 1.48 2.39
C LEU A 83 -8.68 2.49 3.14
N VAL A 84 -8.07 3.49 3.78
CA VAL A 84 -8.78 4.58 4.47
C VAL A 84 -8.24 5.92 4.02
N GLY A 85 -9.11 6.86 3.70
CA GLY A 85 -8.72 8.18 3.23
C GLY A 85 -9.67 9.27 3.67
N THR A 86 -9.16 10.48 3.88
CA THR A 86 -9.96 11.68 4.23
C THR A 86 -9.71 12.82 3.23
N SER A 87 -10.78 13.45 2.70
CA SER A 87 -10.68 14.56 1.72
C SER A 87 -9.91 14.13 0.46
N ALA A 88 -8.82 14.81 0.10
CA ALA A 88 -7.90 14.37 -0.97
C ALA A 88 -7.47 12.89 -0.79
N GLY A 89 -7.28 12.44 0.45
CA GLY A 89 -6.99 11.03 0.72
C GLY A 89 -8.14 10.09 0.38
N SER A 90 -9.41 10.53 0.55
CA SER A 90 -10.60 9.75 0.16
C SER A 90 -10.66 9.55 -1.35
N GLU A 91 -10.29 10.57 -2.12
CA GLU A 91 -10.23 10.51 -3.58
C GLU A 91 -9.15 9.51 -4.04
N ILE A 92 -7.96 9.55 -3.42
CA ILE A 92 -6.87 8.61 -3.72
C ILE A 92 -7.26 7.18 -3.39
N VAL A 93 -7.79 6.90 -2.20
CA VAL A 93 -8.18 5.53 -1.85
C VAL A 93 -9.34 5.01 -2.71
N ALA A 94 -10.24 5.90 -3.16
CA ALA A 94 -11.27 5.53 -4.13
C ALA A 94 -10.66 5.14 -5.49
N ALA A 95 -9.67 5.90 -5.97
CA ALA A 95 -8.94 5.55 -7.19
C ALA A 95 -8.23 4.20 -7.05
N LEU A 96 -7.45 4.00 -5.98
CA LEU A 96 -6.74 2.74 -5.71
C LEU A 96 -7.72 1.55 -5.59
N GLY A 97 -8.81 1.73 -4.86
CA GLY A 97 -9.87 0.72 -4.70
C GLY A 97 -10.60 0.39 -6.01
N SER A 98 -10.59 1.30 -6.98
CA SER A 98 -11.10 1.07 -8.34
C SER A 98 -10.09 0.38 -9.27
N GLY A 99 -8.91 0.03 -8.78
CA GLY A 99 -7.85 -0.64 -9.54
C GLY A 99 -6.86 0.30 -10.24
N ARG A 100 -7.05 1.63 -10.14
CA ARG A 100 -6.10 2.61 -10.69
C ARG A 100 -4.82 2.61 -9.86
N THR A 101 -3.70 2.54 -10.54
CA THR A 101 -2.37 2.58 -9.94
C THR A 101 -2.04 4.00 -9.46
N PRO A 102 -1.05 4.17 -8.59
CA PRO A 102 -0.50 5.49 -8.33
C PRO A 102 0.11 6.13 -9.60
N GLN A 103 0.42 5.35 -10.65
CA GLN A 103 0.98 5.91 -11.89
C GLN A 103 -0.14 6.56 -12.70
N ASP A 104 -1.32 5.96 -12.74
CA ASP A 104 -2.50 6.57 -13.37
C ASP A 104 -2.85 7.92 -12.73
N LEU A 105 -2.62 8.05 -11.42
CA LEU A 105 -2.77 9.32 -10.70
C LEU A 105 -1.73 10.35 -11.15
N LEU A 106 -0.46 9.96 -11.30
CA LEU A 106 0.58 10.86 -11.81
C LEU A 106 0.35 11.25 -13.26
N ASP A 107 -0.01 10.31 -14.12
CA ASP A 107 -0.28 10.58 -15.53
C ASP A 107 -1.43 11.57 -15.70
N ALA A 108 -2.47 11.47 -14.85
CA ALA A 108 -3.54 12.45 -14.81
C ALA A 108 -3.06 13.83 -14.34
N LEU A 109 -2.23 13.90 -13.29
CA LEU A 109 -1.66 15.15 -12.77
C LEU A 109 -0.73 15.85 -13.76
N ASP A 110 0.06 15.07 -14.50
CA ASP A 110 1.00 15.55 -15.51
C ASP A 110 0.30 15.92 -16.84
N GLY A 111 -0.98 15.56 -16.99
CA GLY A 111 -1.73 15.76 -18.23
C GLY A 111 -1.21 14.91 -19.38
N THR A 112 -0.68 13.72 -19.07
CA THR A 112 -0.09 12.81 -20.05
C THR A 112 -1.14 12.42 -21.12
N PRO A 113 -0.80 12.47 -22.42
CA PRO A 113 -1.70 12.00 -23.47
C PRO A 113 -2.08 10.53 -23.26
N GLY A 114 -3.39 10.26 -23.16
CA GLY A 114 -3.91 8.91 -22.91
C GLY A 114 -4.01 8.53 -21.43
N ALA A 115 -3.80 9.47 -20.50
CA ALA A 115 -4.11 9.27 -19.08
C ALA A 115 -5.57 8.83 -18.87
N ASP A 116 -5.84 8.16 -17.74
CA ASP A 116 -7.19 7.73 -17.38
C ASP A 116 -8.17 8.92 -17.43
N PRO A 117 -9.23 8.84 -18.25
CA PRO A 117 -10.06 10.01 -18.53
C PRO A 117 -10.89 10.45 -17.31
N VAL A 118 -11.19 9.55 -16.38
CA VAL A 118 -11.93 9.88 -15.16
C VAL A 118 -11.02 10.63 -14.19
N LEU A 119 -9.79 10.15 -14.00
CA LEU A 119 -8.80 10.85 -13.19
C LEU A 119 -8.41 12.20 -13.79
N ALA A 120 -8.15 12.25 -15.11
CA ALA A 120 -7.81 13.49 -15.80
C ALA A 120 -8.91 14.54 -15.66
N ALA A 121 -10.18 14.14 -15.82
CA ALA A 121 -11.32 15.03 -15.59
C ALA A 121 -11.43 15.46 -14.12
N HIS A 122 -11.20 14.56 -13.18
CA HIS A 122 -11.25 14.86 -11.74
C HIS A 122 -10.19 15.90 -11.34
N VAL A 123 -8.93 15.69 -11.70
CA VAL A 123 -7.83 16.59 -11.31
C VAL A 123 -7.88 17.95 -12.01
N ALA A 124 -8.56 18.04 -13.15
CA ALA A 124 -8.80 19.30 -13.85
C ALA A 124 -9.81 20.21 -13.11
N VAL A 125 -10.64 19.65 -12.21
CA VAL A 125 -11.62 20.41 -11.44
C VAL A 125 -10.98 20.94 -10.16
N HIS A 126 -10.77 22.26 -10.09
CA HIS A 126 -10.43 22.95 -8.84
C HIS A 126 -11.71 23.58 -8.25
N PRO A 127 -11.96 23.51 -6.92
CA PRO A 127 -13.15 24.10 -6.28
C PRO A 127 -13.21 25.64 -6.29
N GLY A 128 -12.44 26.31 -7.16
CA GLY A 128 -12.27 27.77 -7.17
C GLY A 128 -11.42 28.28 -6.00
N THR A 129 -11.09 29.58 -6.02
CA THR A 129 -10.36 30.28 -4.95
C THR A 129 -11.29 30.92 -3.92
N VAL A 130 -12.56 31.11 -4.29
CA VAL A 130 -13.61 31.69 -3.45
C VAL A 130 -14.86 30.80 -3.52
N PRO A 131 -15.49 30.48 -2.37
CA PRO A 131 -16.77 29.78 -2.40
C PRO A 131 -17.80 30.63 -3.15
N PRO A 132 -18.72 30.01 -3.93
CA PRO A 132 -19.80 30.75 -4.55
C PRO A 132 -20.62 31.46 -3.46
N VAL A 133 -20.99 32.72 -3.70
CA VAL A 133 -21.78 33.50 -2.75
C VAL A 133 -23.13 32.79 -2.57
N PRO A 134 -23.53 32.46 -1.32
CA PRO A 134 -24.85 31.88 -1.08
C PRO A 134 -25.93 32.86 -1.55
N ALA A 135 -26.65 32.51 -2.61
CA ALA A 135 -27.82 33.25 -3.06
C ALA A 135 -29.07 32.57 -2.49
N PRO A 136 -30.00 33.32 -1.85
CA PRO A 136 -31.31 32.78 -1.51
C PRO A 136 -32.02 32.38 -2.81
N ALA A 137 -32.13 31.07 -3.07
CA ALA A 137 -32.99 30.57 -4.13
C ALA A 137 -34.43 30.60 -3.61
N LEU A 138 -35.21 31.61 -4.00
CA LEU A 138 -36.64 31.61 -3.72
C LEU A 138 -37.29 30.50 -4.59
N PRO A 139 -38.11 29.61 -4.01
CA PRO A 139 -38.86 28.64 -4.81
C PRO A 139 -39.79 29.40 -5.77
N GLY A 140 -39.50 29.33 -7.07
CA GLY A 140 -40.30 29.93 -8.15
C GLY A 140 -39.64 31.05 -8.95
N GLY A 141 -38.40 31.44 -8.65
CA GLY A 141 -37.65 32.41 -9.46
C GLY A 141 -36.72 31.71 -10.46
N SER A 142 -37.18 31.53 -11.70
CA SER A 142 -36.26 31.26 -12.82
C SER A 142 -35.62 32.58 -13.30
N PRO A 143 -34.38 32.59 -13.79
CA PRO A 143 -33.91 33.67 -14.65
C PRO A 143 -34.67 33.72 -15.98
#